data_AF-A0A351QU18-F1
#
_entry.id   AF-A0A351QU18-F1
#
_cell.length_a   1.000
_cell.length_b   1.000
_cell.length_c   1.000
_cell.angle_alpha   90.00
_cell.angle_beta   90.00
_cell.angle_gamma   90.00
#
_symmetry.space_group_name_H-M   'P 1'
#
loop_
_entity.id
_entity.type
_entity.pdbx_description
1 polymer ?
#
loop_
_entity_poly.entity_id
_entity_poly.type
_entity_poly.pdbx_seq_one_letter_code
_entity_poly.pdbx_strand_id
1 'polypeptide(L)'
;MEDDLKSINTKIASYTTSFINSSFGRCRNIEMAAKYIDNTIIMPGDEFSFNKVVGATTPGKGFEYAKVIKNGAFIDEIGGGVCQVSSTLYNAVLKSNLYITERKNHSKIISYVPMGQDAMIAYGASDFKFKN
;
A
#
# COMPACT_ATOMS: atom_id res chain seq x y z
N MET A 1 23.22 1.46 13.32
CA MET A 1 22.50 1.72 12.06
C MET A 1 23.23 1.15 10.86
N GLU A 2 24.45 1.61 10.52
CA GLU A 2 25.18 1.08 9.36
C GLU A 2 25.55 -0.40 9.49
N ASP A 3 25.93 -0.85 10.70
CA ASP A 3 26.19 -2.28 10.96
C ASP A 3 24.92 -3.13 10.93
N ASP A 4 23.77 -2.60 11.36
CA ASP A 4 22.50 -3.32 11.34
C ASP A 4 22.03 -3.58 9.90
N LEU A 5 22.24 -2.61 9.00
CA LEU A 5 21.86 -2.73 7.59
C LEU A 5 22.71 -3.75 6.82
N LYS A 6 23.92 -4.07 7.28
CA LYS A 6 24.76 -5.13 6.67
C LYS A 6 24.08 -6.50 6.71
N SER A 7 23.15 -6.71 7.65
CA SER A 7 22.38 -7.96 7.74
C SER A 7 21.35 -8.10 6.62
N ILE A 8 20.95 -7.02 5.96
CA ILE A 8 19.99 -7.02 4.84
C ILE A 8 20.71 -7.37 3.55
N ASN A 9 20.88 -8.66 3.27
CA ASN A 9 21.65 -9.15 2.13
C ASN A 9 20.82 -9.95 1.11
N THR A 10 19.54 -10.18 1.38
CA THR A 10 18.69 -11.08 0.58
C THR A 10 17.30 -10.50 0.42
N LYS A 11 16.74 -10.62 -0.79
CA LYS A 11 15.32 -10.37 -1.04
C LYS A 11 14.50 -11.61 -0.70
N ILE A 12 13.71 -11.55 0.36
CA ILE A 12 12.93 -12.69 0.85
C ILE A 12 11.59 -12.89 0.12
N ALA A 13 11.01 -11.83 -0.45
CA ALA A 13 9.76 -11.92 -1.20
C ALA A 13 9.61 -10.77 -2.21
N SER A 14 8.71 -10.95 -3.18
CA SER A 14 8.27 -9.88 -4.06
C SER A 14 6.87 -10.15 -4.63
N TYR A 15 6.16 -9.08 -4.94
CA TYR A 15 4.88 -9.13 -5.63
C TYR A 15 4.73 -7.91 -6.53
N THR A 16 4.03 -8.08 -7.65
CA THR A 16 3.87 -7.04 -8.66
C THR A 16 2.42 -6.99 -9.11
N THR A 17 1.91 -5.77 -9.29
CA THR A 17 0.61 -5.48 -9.89
C THR A 17 0.80 -4.46 -11.01
N SER A 18 0.03 -4.57 -12.10
CA SER A 18 0.10 -3.60 -13.20
C SER A 18 -0.87 -2.42 -13.00
N PHE A 19 -0.49 -1.26 -13.50
CA PHE A 19 -1.34 -0.07 -13.61
C PHE A 19 -1.19 0.65 -14.96
N ILE A 20 -0.57 0.01 -15.96
CA ILE A 20 -0.13 0.60 -17.24
C ILE A 20 -1.26 1.30 -18.03
N ASN A 21 -2.51 0.86 -17.90
CA ASN A 21 -3.67 1.43 -18.61
C ASN A 21 -4.55 2.32 -17.72
N SER A 22 -3.99 2.86 -16.64
CA SER A 22 -4.72 3.72 -15.70
C SER A 22 -4.78 5.16 -16.19
N SER A 23 -5.72 5.93 -15.64
CA SER A 23 -5.72 7.39 -15.83
C SER A 23 -4.45 8.01 -15.23
N PHE A 24 -4.04 9.16 -15.77
CA PHE A 24 -2.86 9.88 -15.30
C PHE A 24 -2.86 10.10 -13.79
N GLY A 25 -3.97 10.60 -13.22
CA GLY A 25 -4.09 10.85 -11.78
C GLY A 25 -3.91 9.58 -10.95
N ARG A 26 -4.43 8.43 -11.43
CA ARG A 26 -4.26 7.14 -10.77
C ARG A 26 -2.81 6.65 -10.83
N CYS A 27 -2.15 6.75 -11.98
CA CYS A 27 -0.73 6.44 -12.12
C CYS A 27 0.10 7.28 -11.14
N ARG A 28 -0.16 8.60 -11.11
CA ARG A 28 0.53 9.54 -10.23
C ARG A 28 0.37 9.18 -8.76
N ASN A 29 -0.85 8.86 -8.34
CA ASN A 29 -1.14 8.45 -6.95
C ASN A 29 -0.41 7.18 -6.54
N ILE A 30 -0.37 6.18 -7.43
CA ILE A 30 0.34 4.92 -7.19
C ILE A 30 1.84 5.16 -7.07
N GLU A 31 2.42 5.94 -7.99
CA GLU A 31 3.83 6.33 -7.91
C GLU A 31 4.16 7.08 -6.62
N MET A 32 3.32 8.05 -6.22
CA MET A 32 3.54 8.82 -5.00
C MET A 32 3.47 7.95 -3.75
N ALA A 33 2.45 7.10 -3.62
CA ALA A 33 2.34 6.19 -2.49
C ALA A 33 3.48 5.17 -2.44
N ALA A 34 3.92 4.64 -3.59
CA ALA A 34 5.08 3.77 -3.68
C ALA A 34 6.36 4.49 -3.22
N LYS A 35 6.56 5.75 -3.62
CA LYS A 35 7.70 6.58 -3.18
C LYS A 35 7.69 6.86 -1.69
N TYR A 36 6.53 7.02 -1.07
CA TYR A 36 6.45 7.25 0.38
C TYR A 36 6.88 6.03 1.20
N ILE A 37 6.59 4.82 0.72
CA ILE A 37 6.97 3.58 1.42
C ILE A 37 8.36 3.07 1.03
N ASP A 38 8.91 3.56 -0.08
CA ASP A 38 10.23 3.16 -0.57
C ASP A 38 11.32 3.47 0.47
N ASN A 39 12.31 2.57 0.57
CA ASN A 39 13.39 2.62 1.56
C ASN A 39 12.95 2.69 3.04
N THR A 40 11.72 2.32 3.37
CA THR A 40 11.32 2.19 4.79
C THR A 40 12.08 1.05 5.44
N ILE A 41 12.89 1.38 6.46
CA ILE A 41 13.58 0.40 7.31
C ILE A 41 12.64 0.06 8.48
N ILE A 42 12.44 -1.24 8.71
CA ILE A 42 11.66 -1.77 9.83
C ILE A 42 12.60 -2.65 10.64
N MET A 43 12.94 -2.25 11.87
CA MET A 43 13.86 -3.03 12.70
C MET A 43 13.15 -4.28 13.26
N PRO A 44 13.88 -5.30 13.72
CA PRO A 44 13.27 -6.47 14.35
C PRO A 44 12.33 -6.09 15.50
N GLY A 45 11.10 -6.57 15.48
CA GLY A 45 10.04 -6.27 16.44
C GLY A 45 9.23 -5.00 16.16
N ASP A 46 9.71 -4.12 15.26
CA ASP A 46 8.98 -2.92 14.86
C ASP A 46 7.77 -3.26 13.99
N GLU A 47 6.78 -2.39 14.05
CA GLU A 47 5.57 -2.48 13.24
C GLU A 47 5.56 -1.42 12.14
N PHE A 48 5.35 -1.88 10.91
CA PHE A 48 5.01 -1.02 9.79
C PHE A 48 3.53 -0.66 9.82
N SER A 49 3.22 0.60 9.50
CA SER A 49 1.85 1.09 9.28
C SER A 49 1.80 1.88 7.99
N PHE A 50 0.98 1.43 7.04
CA PHE A 50 0.86 2.07 5.74
C PHE A 50 0.39 3.53 5.88
N ASN A 51 -0.64 3.78 6.69
CA ASN A 51 -1.15 5.13 6.93
C ASN A 51 -0.16 6.02 7.71
N LYS A 52 0.69 5.45 8.58
CA LYS A 52 1.74 6.24 9.28
C LYS A 52 2.80 6.73 8.30
N VAL A 53 3.18 5.89 7.32
CA VAL A 53 4.21 6.20 6.34
C VAL A 53 3.68 7.08 5.21
N VAL A 54 2.54 6.71 4.62
CA VAL A 54 1.94 7.44 3.50
C VAL A 54 1.17 8.66 3.96
N GLY A 55 0.51 8.63 5.13
CA GLY A 55 -0.32 9.73 5.63
C GLY A 55 -1.58 10.01 4.80
N ALA A 56 -2.24 11.15 5.07
CA ALA A 56 -3.36 11.61 4.27
C ALA A 56 -2.94 11.87 2.80
N THR A 57 -3.79 11.50 1.85
CA THR A 57 -3.62 11.77 0.43
C THR A 57 -4.18 13.15 0.09
N THR A 58 -3.30 14.15 -0.03
CA THR A 58 -3.69 15.55 -0.27
C THR A 58 -3.03 16.12 -1.54
N PRO A 59 -3.59 17.16 -2.16
CA PRO A 59 -3.00 17.78 -3.35
C PRO A 59 -1.62 18.38 -3.06
N GLY A 60 -1.43 18.97 -1.87
CA GLY A 60 -0.14 19.50 -1.43
C GLY A 60 0.97 18.44 -1.29
N LYS A 61 0.59 17.16 -1.23
CA LYS A 61 1.52 16.03 -1.26
C LYS A 61 1.68 15.42 -2.67
N GLY A 62 1.13 16.06 -3.69
CA GLY A 62 1.22 15.62 -5.09
C GLY A 62 0.27 14.49 -5.46
N PHE A 63 -0.75 14.22 -4.64
CA PHE A 63 -1.83 13.31 -5.01
C PHE A 63 -2.88 14.02 -5.85
N GLU A 64 -3.41 13.30 -6.83
CA GLU A 64 -4.36 13.76 -7.83
C GLU A 64 -5.74 13.10 -7.65
N TYR A 65 -6.75 13.66 -8.28
CA TYR A 65 -8.07 13.04 -8.36
C TYR A 65 -8.03 11.77 -9.23
N ALA A 66 -8.62 10.70 -8.73
CA ALA A 66 -8.85 9.46 -9.47
C ALA A 66 -10.01 8.68 -8.88
N LYS A 67 -10.50 7.66 -9.60
CA LYS A 67 -11.61 6.82 -9.15
C LYS A 67 -11.27 6.08 -7.85
N VAL A 68 -12.15 6.21 -6.86
CA VAL A 68 -12.20 5.43 -5.62
C VAL A 68 -13.54 4.71 -5.51
N ILE A 69 -13.59 3.64 -4.70
CA ILE A 69 -14.84 2.97 -4.34
C ILE A 69 -15.31 3.54 -3.00
N LYS A 70 -16.45 4.24 -2.99
CA LYS A 70 -17.06 4.80 -1.78
C LYS A 70 -18.53 4.45 -1.74
N ASN A 71 -18.98 3.83 -0.65
CA ASN A 71 -20.37 3.35 -0.49
C ASN A 71 -20.86 2.52 -1.69
N GLY A 72 -19.97 1.74 -2.29
CA GLY A 72 -20.27 0.92 -3.46
C GLY A 72 -20.36 1.67 -4.80
N ALA A 73 -20.16 2.98 -4.86
CA ALA A 73 -20.08 3.72 -6.11
C ALA A 73 -18.63 4.11 -6.46
N PHE A 74 -18.35 4.30 -7.74
CA PHE A 74 -17.10 4.90 -8.19
C PHE A 74 -17.25 6.42 -8.22
N ILE A 75 -16.49 7.12 -7.39
CA ILE A 75 -16.42 8.59 -7.37
C ILE A 75 -14.98 9.04 -7.56
N ASP A 76 -14.76 10.28 -8.01
CA ASP A 76 -13.42 10.84 -8.07
C ASP A 76 -13.06 11.45 -6.70
N GLU A 77 -11.95 10.99 -6.13
CA GLU A 77 -11.42 11.48 -4.87
C GLU A 77 -9.88 11.51 -4.97
N ILE A 78 -9.24 12.35 -4.15
CA ILE A 78 -7.79 12.48 -4.14
C ILE A 78 -7.18 11.21 -3.57
N GLY A 79 -6.17 10.65 -4.24
CA GLY A 79 -5.54 9.40 -3.82
C GLY A 79 -6.18 8.13 -4.37
N GLY A 80 -7.09 8.23 -5.34
CA GLY A 80 -7.58 7.06 -6.06
C GLY A 80 -6.44 6.23 -6.65
N GLY A 81 -6.39 4.94 -6.29
CA GLY A 81 -5.31 4.01 -6.64
C GLY A 81 -4.37 3.63 -5.48
N VAL A 82 -4.32 4.37 -4.38
CA VAL A 82 -3.38 4.11 -3.27
C VAL A 82 -3.59 2.73 -2.61
N CYS A 83 -4.83 2.24 -2.51
CA CYS A 83 -5.11 0.88 -2.03
C CYS A 83 -4.45 -0.23 -2.87
N GLN A 84 -4.12 0.05 -4.14
CA GLN A 84 -3.35 -0.91 -4.94
C GLN A 84 -1.95 -1.09 -4.36
N VAL A 85 -1.27 -0.01 -3.95
CA VAL A 85 0.07 -0.11 -3.35
C VAL A 85 0.03 -0.89 -2.04
N SER A 86 -0.97 -0.62 -1.19
CA SER A 86 -1.18 -1.39 0.04
C SER A 86 -1.41 -2.88 -0.24
N SER A 87 -2.26 -3.21 -1.22
CA SER A 87 -2.51 -4.62 -1.60
C SER A 87 -1.27 -5.28 -2.20
N THR A 88 -0.49 -4.56 -3.00
CA THR A 88 0.78 -5.05 -3.57
C THR A 88 1.79 -5.35 -2.47
N LEU A 89 1.95 -4.44 -1.50
CA LEU A 89 2.82 -4.64 -0.35
C LEU A 89 2.33 -5.82 0.50
N TYR A 90 1.03 -5.90 0.78
CA TYR A 90 0.44 -7.02 1.52
C TYR A 90 0.78 -8.37 0.90
N ASN A 91 0.70 -8.51 -0.42
CA ASN A 91 1.04 -9.77 -1.07
C ASN A 91 2.55 -10.10 -1.05
N ALA A 92 3.41 -9.09 -1.01
CA ALA A 92 4.84 -9.31 -0.78
C ALA A 92 5.09 -9.80 0.66
N VAL A 93 4.44 -9.16 1.66
CA VAL A 93 4.52 -9.50 3.09
C VAL A 93 3.93 -10.90 3.37
N LEU A 94 2.82 -11.24 2.72
CA LEU A 94 2.21 -12.56 2.81
C LEU A 94 3.16 -13.66 2.33
N LYS A 95 3.92 -13.38 1.25
CA LYS A 95 4.93 -14.30 0.72
C LYS A 95 6.20 -14.39 1.56
N SER A 96 6.52 -13.35 2.34
CA SER A 96 7.67 -13.36 3.24
C SER A 96 7.40 -14.01 4.60
N ASN A 97 6.16 -14.47 4.84
CA ASN A 97 5.74 -15.09 6.10
C ASN A 97 5.93 -14.16 7.32
N LEU A 98 5.83 -12.84 7.11
CA LEU A 98 5.85 -11.86 8.19
C LEU A 98 4.49 -11.78 8.88
N TYR A 99 4.49 -11.37 10.15
CA TYR A 99 3.28 -11.34 10.95
C TYR A 99 2.42 -10.10 10.62
N ILE A 100 1.28 -10.33 9.97
CA ILE A 100 0.30 -9.29 9.65
C ILE A 100 -0.55 -9.00 10.90
N THR A 101 -0.52 -7.76 11.36
CA THR A 101 -1.24 -7.32 12.57
C THR A 101 -2.56 -6.62 12.25
N GLU A 102 -2.68 -6.00 11.08
CA GLU A 102 -3.92 -5.40 10.61
C GLU A 102 -4.06 -5.57 9.10
N ARG A 103 -5.21 -6.11 8.67
CA ARG A 103 -5.60 -6.18 7.26
C ARG A 103 -7.11 -6.17 7.16
N LYS A 104 -7.64 -5.39 6.22
CA LYS A 104 -9.06 -5.37 5.86
C LYS A 104 -9.24 -5.43 4.35
N ASN A 105 -10.28 -6.12 3.88
CA ASN A 105 -10.64 -6.11 2.47
C ASN A 105 -11.60 -4.95 2.12
N HIS A 106 -11.64 -4.60 0.84
CA HIS A 106 -12.68 -3.76 0.26
C HIS A 106 -14.04 -4.46 0.36
N SER A 107 -15.11 -3.67 0.41
CA SER A 107 -16.48 -4.18 0.34
C SER A 107 -16.88 -4.70 -1.05
N LYS A 108 -16.03 -4.50 -2.06
CA LYS A 108 -16.23 -4.94 -3.44
C LYS A 108 -14.99 -5.66 -3.95
N ILE A 109 -15.19 -6.60 -4.87
CA ILE A 109 -14.11 -7.27 -5.57
C ILE A 109 -13.31 -6.23 -6.37
N ILE A 110 -12.00 -6.31 -6.24
CA ILE A 110 -11.04 -5.52 -7.00
C ILE A 110 -10.32 -6.40 -8.02
N SER A 111 -9.87 -5.83 -9.13
CA SER A 111 -9.31 -6.59 -10.26
C SER A 111 -7.79 -6.69 -10.27
N TYR A 112 -7.09 -5.90 -9.45
CA TYR A 112 -5.62 -5.80 -9.51
C TYR A 112 -4.87 -6.83 -8.63
N VAL A 113 -5.59 -7.64 -7.85
CA VAL A 113 -5.08 -8.81 -7.11
C VAL A 113 -6.15 -9.91 -7.05
N PRO A 114 -5.77 -11.18 -6.83
CA PRO A 114 -6.72 -12.28 -6.59
C PRO A 114 -7.69 -12.03 -5.42
N MET A 115 -8.79 -12.77 -5.40
CA MET A 115 -9.76 -12.72 -4.30
C MET A 115 -9.10 -13.11 -2.97
N GLY A 116 -9.38 -12.34 -1.91
CA GLY A 116 -8.77 -12.53 -0.59
C GLY A 116 -7.35 -11.95 -0.45
N GLN A 117 -6.77 -11.42 -1.53
CA GLN A 117 -5.42 -10.86 -1.55
C GLN A 117 -5.39 -9.32 -1.49
N ASP A 118 -6.49 -8.67 -1.11
CA ASP A 118 -6.56 -7.21 -1.05
C ASP A 118 -6.28 -6.66 0.36
N ALA A 119 -5.77 -5.44 0.44
CA ALA A 119 -5.57 -4.73 1.70
C ALA A 119 -6.03 -3.27 1.55
N MET A 120 -7.29 -3.03 1.89
CA MET A 120 -7.94 -1.73 1.87
C MET A 120 -7.40 -0.86 3.01
N ILE A 121 -7.08 0.39 2.67
CA ILE A 121 -6.72 1.43 3.64
C ILE A 121 -7.71 2.58 3.54
N ALA A 122 -7.93 3.25 4.67
CA ALA A 122 -8.67 4.49 4.79
C ALA A 122 -8.01 5.29 5.91
N TYR A 123 -7.40 6.43 5.57
CA TYR A 123 -6.66 7.23 6.54
C TYR A 123 -7.55 7.61 7.73
N GLY A 124 -7.09 7.26 8.94
CA GLY A 124 -7.83 7.47 10.19
C GLY A 124 -8.90 6.42 10.54
N ALA A 125 -9.12 5.40 9.69
CA ALA A 125 -10.18 4.40 9.91
C ALA A 125 -9.77 2.93 9.67
N SER A 126 -8.86 2.66 8.72
CA SER A 126 -8.40 1.30 8.40
C SER A 126 -7.00 1.36 7.83
N ASP A 127 -6.14 0.43 8.23
CA ASP A 127 -4.74 0.41 7.85
C ASP A 127 -4.30 -0.98 7.38
N PHE A 128 -3.10 -1.04 6.80
CA PHE A 128 -2.37 -2.27 6.60
C PHE A 128 -1.10 -2.23 7.45
N LYS A 129 -0.97 -3.20 8.37
CA LYS A 129 0.12 -3.27 9.34
C LYS A 129 0.72 -4.67 9.44
N PHE A 130 2.02 -4.72 9.66
CA PHE A 130 2.76 -5.96 9.89
C PHE A 130 4.02 -5.70 10.72
N LYS A 131 4.51 -6.74 11.39
CA LYS A 131 5.75 -6.70 12.17
C LYS A 131 6.89 -7.41 11.45
N ASN A 132 8.09 -6.84 11.56
CA ASN A 132 9.34 -7.49 11.19
C ASN A 132 9.83 -8.39 12.33
#